data_AF-A0A2E5XTA5-F1
#
_entry.id   AF-A0A2E5XTA5-F1
#
_cell.length_a   1.000
_cell.length_b   1.000
_cell.length_c   1.000
_cell.angle_alpha   90.00
_cell.angle_beta   90.00
_cell.angle_gamma   90.00
#
_symmetry.space_group_name_H-M   'P 1'
#
loop_
_entity.id
_entity.type
_entity.pdbx_description
1 polymer ?
#
loop_
_entity_poly.entity_id
_entity_poly.type
_entity_poly.pdbx_seq_one_letter_code
_entity_poly.pdbx_strand_id
1 'polypeptide(L)'
;MLKINKYLVITVLIFTLTTIDVNAQCAMCKSVVESNMENGDTIGSGLNNGILYLMAMPYISLALIAFFWARHNKKQKNSSF
;
A
#
# COMPACT_ATOMS: atom_id res chain seq x y z
N MET A 1 13.56 -4.40 -25.16
CA MET A 1 12.34 -5.25 -25.09
C MET A 1 12.49 -6.12 -23.85
N LEU A 2 11.76 -5.80 -22.77
CA LEU A 2 11.90 -6.48 -21.49
C LEU A 2 11.39 -7.93 -21.65
N LYS A 3 12.30 -8.91 -21.64
CA LYS A 3 11.90 -10.33 -21.64
C LYS A 3 11.38 -10.67 -20.25
N ILE A 4 10.06 -10.60 -20.08
CA ILE A 4 9.40 -10.94 -18.82
C ILE A 4 9.39 -12.46 -18.66
N ASN A 5 10.12 -12.94 -17.66
CA ASN A 5 10.22 -14.37 -17.35
C ASN A 5 8.91 -14.86 -16.69
N LYS A 6 8.36 -15.98 -17.17
CA LYS A 6 7.14 -16.60 -16.62
C LYS A 6 7.23 -16.85 -15.10
N TYR A 7 8.42 -17.19 -14.61
CA TYR A 7 8.65 -17.37 -13.18
C TYR A 7 8.52 -16.05 -12.41
N LEU A 8 8.99 -14.94 -13.00
CA LEU A 8 8.89 -13.61 -12.38
C LEU A 8 7.42 -13.17 -12.27
N VAL A 9 6.61 -13.42 -13.31
CA VAL A 9 5.17 -13.13 -13.28
C VAL A 9 4.46 -13.95 -12.20
N ILE A 10 4.77 -15.24 -12.11
CA ILE A 10 4.18 -16.14 -11.10
C ILE A 10 4.58 -15.71 -9.68
N THR A 11 5.85 -15.36 -9.46
CA THR A 11 6.31 -14.88 -8.14
C THR A 11 5.60 -13.58 -7.74
N VAL A 12 5.46 -12.62 -8.67
CA VAL A 12 4.72 -11.38 -8.41
C VAL A 12 3.25 -11.66 -8.10
N LEU A 13 2.61 -12.54 -8.88
CA LEU A 13 1.22 -12.92 -8.68
C LEU A 13 1.00 -13.55 -7.30
N ILE A 14 1.84 -14.51 -6.91
CA ILE A 14 1.78 -15.16 -5.58
C ILE A 14 1.93 -14.11 -4.48
N PHE A 15 2.92 -13.21 -4.60
CA PHE A 15 3.17 -12.18 -3.59
C PHE A 15 2.00 -11.20 -3.44
N THR A 16 1.28 -10.89 -4.53
CA THR A 16 0.08 -10.03 -4.47
C THR A 16 -1.16 -10.72 -3.93
N LEU A 17 -1.22 -12.06 -3.98
CA LEU A 17 -2.38 -12.85 -3.54
C LEU A 17 -2.25 -13.29 -2.07
N THR A 18 -1.07 -13.18 -1.48
CA THR A 18 -0.84 -13.50 -0.07
C THR A 18 -1.03 -12.28 0.82
N THR A 19 -2.05 -12.31 1.68
CA THR A 19 -2.18 -11.37 2.80
C THR A 19 -1.64 -12.05 4.06
N ILE A 20 -0.48 -11.60 4.53
CA ILE A 20 0.05 -11.99 5.83
C ILE A 20 -0.50 -11.03 6.89
N ASP A 21 -1.05 -11.57 7.97
CA ASP A 21 -1.42 -10.79 9.15
C ASP A 21 -0.14 -10.29 9.82
N VAL A 22 0.31 -9.11 9.41
CA VAL A 22 1.46 -8.46 10.03
C VAL A 22 0.97 -7.78 11.30
N ASN A 23 1.34 -8.31 12.47
CA ASN A 23 1.13 -7.61 13.73
C ASN A 23 1.78 -6.21 13.63
N ALA A 24 1.00 -5.16 13.93
CA ALA A 24 1.45 -3.77 13.78
C ALA A 24 2.77 -3.54 14.53
N GLN A 25 3.79 -3.03 13.84
CA GLN A 25 5.14 -2.82 14.39
C GLN A 25 5.26 -1.60 15.31
N CYS A 26 4.17 -0.87 15.57
CA CYS A 26 4.16 0.21 16.55
C CYS A 26 3.54 -0.30 17.86
N ALA A 27 4.35 -1.01 18.66
CA ALA A 27 3.97 -1.50 19.99
C ALA A 27 3.48 -0.39 20.93
N MET A 28 3.87 0.87 20.68
CA MET A 28 3.51 2.03 21.49
C MET A 28 2.08 2.54 21.27
N CYS A 29 1.57 2.54 20.04
CA CYS A 29 0.19 2.98 19.77
C CYS A 29 -0.83 1.90 20.15
N LYS A 30 -0.44 0.62 20.03
CA LYS A 30 -1.29 -0.51 20.40
C LYS A 30 -1.50 -0.59 21.92
N SER A 31 -0.45 -0.46 22.73
CA SER A 31 -0.56 -0.58 24.18
C SER A 31 -1.40 0.53 24.81
N VAL A 32 -1.21 1.79 24.39
CA VAL A 32 -2.01 2.91 24.89
C VAL A 32 -3.49 2.70 24.56
N VAL A 33 -3.80 2.25 23.35
CA VAL A 33 -5.19 2.05 22.92
C VAL A 33 -5.83 0.86 23.61
N GLU A 34 -5.12 -0.26 23.76
CA GLU A 34 -5.60 -1.41 24.53
C GLU A 34 -5.87 -1.03 26.00
N SER A 35 -4.99 -0.26 26.64
CA SER A 35 -5.20 0.23 28.01
C SER A 35 -6.40 1.19 28.13
N ASN A 36 -6.70 2.01 27.12
CA ASN A 36 -7.90 2.85 27.13
C ASN A 36 -9.18 2.02 26.89
N MET A 37 -9.10 0.98 26.05
CA MET A 37 -10.23 0.07 25.78
C MET A 37 -10.60 -0.79 26.99
N GLU A 38 -9.62 -1.24 27.79
CA GLU A 38 -9.87 -1.95 29.07
C GLU A 38 -10.62 -1.08 30.08
N ASN A 39 -10.51 0.25 29.99
CA ASN A 39 -11.24 1.21 30.82
C ASN A 39 -12.65 1.54 30.28
N GLY A 40 -13.12 0.83 29.24
CA GLY A 40 -14.46 0.99 28.66
C GLY A 40 -14.54 1.99 27.50
N ASP A 41 -13.40 2.50 27.03
CA ASP A 41 -13.37 3.51 25.97
C ASP A 41 -13.36 2.86 24.57
N THR A 42 -14.27 3.26 23.68
CA THR A 42 -14.48 2.59 22.38
C THR A 42 -13.70 3.23 21.23
N ILE A 43 -12.99 4.34 21.50
CA ILE A 43 -12.21 5.13 20.54
C ILE A 43 -11.09 4.31 19.88
N GLY A 44 -10.63 3.23 20.53
CA GLY A 44 -9.64 2.31 19.98
C GLY A 44 -10.14 1.37 18.88
N SER A 45 -11.47 1.21 18.75
CA SER A 45 -12.04 0.32 17.74
C SER A 45 -11.82 0.90 16.33
N GLY A 46 -11.01 0.22 15.53
CA GLY A 46 -10.75 0.61 14.14
C GLY A 46 -9.47 1.41 13.89
N LEU A 47 -8.62 1.63 14.91
CA LEU A 47 -7.34 2.31 14.72
C LEU A 47 -6.45 1.63 13.66
N ASN A 48 -6.41 0.30 13.63
CA ASN A 48 -5.65 -0.45 12.63
C ASN A 48 -6.13 -0.17 11.20
N ASN A 49 -7.44 0.04 11.00
CA ASN A 49 -7.98 0.46 9.70
C ASN A 49 -7.52 1.88 9.34
N GLY A 50 -7.44 2.78 10.32
CA GLY A 50 -6.88 4.12 10.14
C GLY A 50 -5.40 4.09 9.74
N ILE A 51 -4.59 3.27 10.39
CA ILE A 51 -3.15 3.10 10.06
C ILE A 51 -2.99 2.55 8.63
N LEU A 52 -3.77 1.53 8.26
CA LEU A 52 -3.76 0.99 6.90
C LEU A 52 -4.12 2.06 5.86
N TYR A 53 -5.12 2.91 6.14
CA TYR A 53 -5.52 3.99 5.25
C TYR A 53 -4.40 5.04 5.06
N LEU A 54 -3.75 5.45 6.16
CA LEU A 54 -2.63 6.40 6.13
C LEU A 54 -1.41 5.82 5.40
N MET A 55 -1.12 4.54 5.59
CA MET A 55 -0.03 3.84 4.89
C MET A 55 -0.33 3.64 3.40
N ALA A 56 -1.59 3.45 3.00
CA ALA A 56 -1.96 3.28 1.60
C ALA A 56 -1.80 4.56 0.76
N MET A 57 -2.03 5.73 1.36
CA MET A 57 -1.96 7.04 0.69
C MET A 57 -0.66 7.32 -0.08
N PRO A 58 0.56 7.15 0.49
CA PRO A 58 1.80 7.40 -0.24
C PRO A 58 1.97 6.48 -1.45
N TYR A 59 1.56 5.21 -1.37
CA TYR A 59 1.67 4.27 -2.50
C TYR A 59 0.70 4.64 -3.63
N ILE A 60 -0.55 4.98 -3.30
CA ILE A 60 -1.55 5.43 -4.29
C ILE A 60 -1.06 6.71 -4.97
N SER A 61 -0.55 7.67 -4.19
CA SER A 61 -0.05 8.94 -4.71
C SER A 61 1.12 8.72 -5.68
N LEU A 62 2.09 7.88 -5.33
CA LEU A 62 3.20 7.52 -6.21
C LEU A 62 2.73 6.80 -7.49
N ALA A 63 1.79 5.86 -7.38
CA ALA A 63 1.24 5.14 -8.53
C ALA A 63 0.54 6.08 -9.51
N LEU A 64 -0.24 7.05 -9.01
CA LEU A 64 -0.89 8.06 -9.84
C LEU A 64 0.13 8.93 -10.58
N ILE A 65 1.13 9.45 -9.86
CA ILE A 65 2.20 10.27 -10.46
C ILE A 65 2.92 9.49 -11.57
N ALA A 66 3.33 8.24 -11.27
CA ALA A 66 4.00 7.39 -12.24
C ALA A 66 3.13 7.11 -13.48
N PHE A 67 1.84 6.85 -13.29
CA PHE A 67 0.88 6.61 -14.37
C PHE A 67 0.73 7.84 -15.29
N PHE A 68 0.51 9.02 -14.71
CA PHE A 68 0.36 10.26 -15.49
C PHE A 68 1.66 10.64 -16.21
N TRP A 69 2.81 10.50 -15.56
CA TRP A 69 4.10 10.76 -16.17
C TRP A 69 4.37 9.84 -17.37
N ALA A 70 4.12 8.53 -17.21
CA ALA A 70 4.26 7.57 -18.31
C ALA A 70 3.30 7.87 -19.48
N ARG A 71 2.06 8.29 -19.20
CA ARG A 71 1.08 8.66 -20.23
C ARG A 71 1.48 9.94 -20.96
N HIS A 72 2.01 10.93 -20.25
CA HIS A 72 2.48 12.18 -20.84
C HIS A 72 3.67 11.94 -21.78
N ASN A 73 4.66 11.16 -21.35
CA ASN A 73 5.86 10.88 -22.15
C ASN A 73 5.55 10.04 -23.40
N LYS A 74 4.56 9.13 -23.33
CA LYS A 74 4.10 8.36 -24.51
C LYS A 74 3.40 9.24 -25.54
N LYS A 75 2.67 10.30 -25.11
CA LYS A 75 2.07 11.25 -26.05
C LYS A 75 3.12 12.06 -26.77
N GLN A 76 4.13 12.59 -26.06
CA GLN A 76 5.21 13.37 -26.68
C GLN A 76 5.97 12.56 -27.74
N LYS A 77 6.29 11.29 -27.45
CA LYS A 77 7.01 10.41 -28.38
C LYS A 77 6.23 10.10 -29.67
N ASN A 78 4.90 10.17 -29.65
CA ASN A 78 4.04 9.94 -30.82
C ASN A 78 3.71 11.22 -31.61
N SER A 79 4.02 12.40 -31.07
CA SER A 79 3.84 13.71 -31.74
C SER A 79 5.14 14.29 -32.30
N SER A 80 6.26 13.57 -32.17
CA SER A 80 7.53 13.85 -32.82
C SER A 80 7.71 12.88 -33.99
N PHE A 81 6.91 13.06 -35.03
CA PHE A 81 7.17 12.56 -36.38
C PHE A 81 7.36 13.77 -37.28
#